data_AF-A0A672N5V9-F1
#
_entry.id   AF-A0A672N5V9-F1
#
_cell.length_a   1.000
_cell.length_b   1.000
_cell.length_c   1.000
_cell.angle_alpha   90.00
_cell.angle_beta   90.00
_cell.angle_gamma   90.00
#
_symmetry.space_group_name_H-M   'P 1'
#
loop_
_entity.id
_entity.type
_entity.pdbx_description
1 polymer ?
#
loop_
_entity_poly.entity_id
_entity_poly.type
_entity_poly.pdbx_seq_one_letter_code
_entity_poly.pdbx_strand_id
1 'polypeptide(L)'
;MYFVKKRQQAIVGFLEANRISFEEVDITMLEDQRLWMYRNIPEEKRPEKGNPLPPQIFNGDDYCGDYEDFFQSKETNTVFSFLRLPQ
;
A
#
# COMPACT_ATOMS: atom_id res chain seq x y z
N MET A 1 -4.86 1.25 16.39
CA MET A 1 -6.01 1.00 15.50
C MET A 1 -6.46 2.24 14.73
N TYR A 2 -6.66 3.40 15.37
CA TYR A 2 -7.17 4.61 14.70
C TYR A 2 -6.23 5.18 13.61
N PHE A 3 -4.92 5.06 13.79
CA PHE A 3 -3.93 5.61 12.86
C PHE A 3 -3.82 4.81 11.54
N VAL A 4 -3.88 3.48 11.61
CA VAL A 4 -3.88 2.59 10.44
C VAL A 4 -5.08 2.89 9.54
N LYS A 5 -6.28 3.02 10.12
CA LYS A 5 -7.50 3.32 9.37
C LYS A 5 -7.44 4.67 8.66
N LYS A 6 -6.87 5.70 9.30
CA LYS A 6 -6.66 7.01 8.67
C LYS A 6 -5.72 6.93 7.47
N ARG A 7 -4.64 6.16 7.57
CA ARG A 7 -3.68 5.95 6.47
C ARG A 7 -4.32 5.24 5.28
N GLN A 8 -5.10 4.19 5.53
CA GLN A 8 -5.88 3.49 4.51
C GLN A 8 -6.86 4.46 3.81
N GLN A 9 -7.66 5.19 4.58
CA GLN A 9 -8.62 6.17 4.04
C GLN A 9 -7.95 7.28 3.21
N ALA A 10 -6.75 7.72 3.59
CA ALA A 10 -6.01 8.73 2.85
C ALA A 10 -5.54 8.23 1.47
N ILE A 11 -5.13 6.97 1.36
CA ILE A 11 -4.77 6.34 0.08
C ILE A 11 -6.03 6.14 -0.76
N VAL A 12 -7.06 5.48 -0.20
CA VAL A 12 -8.34 5.20 -0.88
C VAL A 12 -8.94 6.50 -1.45
N GLY A 13 -9.09 7.53 -0.61
CA GLY A 13 -9.66 8.80 -1.05
C GLY A 13 -8.82 9.50 -2.13
N PHE A 14 -7.50 9.31 -2.15
CA PHE A 14 -6.67 9.81 -3.25
C PHE A 14 -6.92 9.02 -4.54
N LEU A 15 -6.96 7.70 -4.49
CA LEU A 15 -7.19 6.85 -5.66
C LEU A 15 -8.55 7.14 -6.28
N GLU A 16 -9.59 7.25 -5.46
CA GLU A 16 -10.95 7.62 -5.88
C GLU A 16 -10.99 9.02 -6.53
N ALA A 17 -10.38 10.03 -5.88
CA ALA A 17 -10.35 11.40 -6.40
C ALA A 17 -9.64 11.50 -7.77
N ASN A 18 -8.66 10.63 -8.02
CA ASN A 18 -7.92 10.57 -9.28
C ASN A 18 -8.51 9.54 -10.27
N ARG A 19 -9.64 8.89 -9.93
CA ARG A 19 -10.27 7.83 -10.74
C ARG A 19 -9.32 6.68 -11.11
N ILE A 20 -8.40 6.38 -10.21
CA ILE A 20 -7.53 5.21 -10.33
C ILE A 20 -8.33 4.00 -9.88
N SER A 21 -8.36 2.93 -10.67
CA SER A 21 -8.99 1.67 -10.27
C SER A 21 -8.12 0.93 -9.27
N PHE A 22 -8.73 0.41 -8.20
CA PHE A 22 -8.05 -0.36 -7.15
C PHE A 22 -9.01 -1.35 -6.49
N GLU A 23 -8.45 -2.26 -5.71
CA GLU A 23 -9.19 -3.19 -4.86
C GLU A 23 -8.67 -3.08 -3.42
N GLU A 24 -9.58 -3.08 -2.44
CA GLU A 24 -9.23 -3.18 -1.03
C GLU A 24 -9.23 -4.64 -0.58
N VAL A 25 -8.06 -5.17 -0.26
CA VAL A 25 -7.92 -6.54 0.25
C VAL A 25 -7.86 -6.53 1.77
N ASP A 26 -8.91 -7.03 2.44
CA ASP A 26 -8.95 -7.14 3.91
C ASP A 26 -8.17 -8.38 4.39
N ILE A 27 -6.91 -8.15 4.79
CA ILE A 27 -6.02 -9.17 5.35
C ILE A 27 -6.36 -9.60 6.78
N THR A 28 -7.31 -8.92 7.47
CA THR A 28 -7.68 -9.28 8.85
C THR A 28 -8.56 -10.52 8.92
N MET A 29 -9.30 -10.79 7.84
CA MET A 29 -10.21 -11.94 7.72
C MET A 29 -9.66 -13.04 6.81
N LEU A 30 -8.62 -12.74 6.00
CA LEU A 30 -8.06 -13.64 5.00
C LEU A 30 -6.59 -13.94 5.30
N GLU A 31 -6.34 -15.06 5.98
CA GLU A 31 -4.98 -15.44 6.37
C GLU A 31 -4.03 -15.64 5.17
N ASP A 32 -4.52 -16.23 4.09
CA ASP A 32 -3.73 -16.43 2.88
C ASP A 32 -3.28 -15.11 2.26
N GLN A 33 -4.15 -14.09 2.24
CA GLN A 33 -3.82 -12.74 1.74
C GLN A 33 -2.82 -12.05 2.66
N ARG A 34 -2.96 -12.21 3.98
CA ARG A 34 -1.97 -11.69 4.96
C ARG A 34 -0.59 -12.31 4.74
N LEU A 35 -0.52 -13.62 4.58
CA LEU A 35 0.74 -14.33 4.34
C LEU A 35 1.33 -14.00 2.98
N TRP A 36 0.49 -13.88 1.95
CA TRP A 36 0.89 -13.44 0.61
C TRP A 36 1.50 -12.04 0.68
N MET A 37 0.86 -11.10 1.38
CA MET A 37 1.38 -9.74 1.57
C MET A 37 2.77 -9.78 2.23
N TYR A 38 2.94 -10.54 3.32
CA TYR A 38 4.25 -10.64 3.99
C TYR A 38 5.35 -11.22 3.11
N ARG A 39 5.02 -12.21 2.27
CA ARG A 39 5.98 -12.86 1.37
C ARG A 39 6.42 -11.94 0.24
N ASN A 40 5.50 -11.14 -0.31
CA ASN A 40 5.75 -10.29 -1.47
C ASN A 40 6.29 -8.89 -1.12
N ILE A 41 6.38 -8.54 0.18
CA ILE A 41 7.12 -7.35 0.62
C ILE A 41 8.63 -7.66 0.56
N PRO A 42 9.45 -6.83 -0.14
CA PRO A 42 10.90 -6.95 -0.18
C PRO A 42 11.52 -6.91 1.21
N GLU A 43 12.60 -7.67 1.43
CA GLU A 43 13.20 -7.83 2.76
C GLU A 43 13.69 -6.50 3.35
N GLU A 44 14.22 -5.61 2.51
CA GLU A 44 14.66 -4.26 2.86
C GLU A 44 13.52 -3.32 3.28
N LYS A 45 12.27 -3.67 2.95
CA LYS A 45 11.06 -2.93 3.33
C LYS A 45 10.34 -3.56 4.53
N ARG A 46 10.80 -4.70 5.02
CA ARG A 46 10.22 -5.33 6.21
C ARG A 46 10.67 -4.59 7.48
N PRO A 47 9.81 -4.48 8.49
CA PRO A 47 10.20 -3.86 9.75
C PRO A 47 11.26 -4.71 10.46
N GLU A 48 12.21 -4.06 11.15
CA GLU A 48 13.24 -4.75 11.96
C GLU A 48 12.64 -5.62 13.07
N LYS A 49 11.43 -5.29 13.54
CA LYS A 49 10.70 -6.04 14.55
C LYS A 49 9.21 -6.11 14.23
N GLY A 50 8.66 -7.32 14.29
CA GLY A 50 7.24 -7.58 14.08
C GLY A 50 6.89 -7.80 12.61
N ASN A 51 5.61 -7.68 12.28
CA ASN A 51 5.11 -7.90 10.93
C ASN A 51 4.84 -6.57 10.23
N PRO A 52 4.95 -6.51 8.89
CA PRO A 52 4.49 -5.35 8.13
C PRO A 52 3.05 -4.98 8.47
N LEU A 53 2.78 -3.70 8.63
CA LEU A 53 1.46 -3.18 8.96
C LEU A 53 0.79 -2.59 7.71
N PRO A 54 -0.52 -2.79 7.52
CA PRO A 54 -1.24 -2.11 6.46
C PRO A 54 -1.28 -0.59 6.69
N PRO A 55 -1.47 0.21 5.63
CA PRO A 55 -1.66 -0.19 4.23
C PRO A 55 -0.34 -0.61 3.55
N GLN A 56 -0.45 -1.56 2.63
CA GLN A 56 0.64 -2.04 1.77
C GLN A 56 0.09 -2.04 0.34
N ILE A 57 0.80 -1.38 -0.59
CA ILE A 57 0.28 -1.10 -1.93
C ILE A 57 1.01 -1.99 -2.93
N PHE A 58 0.23 -2.65 -3.78
CA PHE A 58 0.72 -3.50 -4.85
C PHE A 58 0.04 -3.08 -6.15
N ASN A 59 0.74 -3.26 -7.28
CA ASN A 59 0.15 -3.24 -8.61
C ASN A 59 0.27 -4.65 -9.18
N GLY A 60 -0.82 -5.40 -9.17
CA GLY A 60 -0.78 -6.85 -9.38
C GLY A 60 0.10 -7.52 -8.32
N ASP A 61 1.13 -8.24 -8.76
CA ASP A 61 2.10 -8.91 -7.87
C ASP A 61 3.28 -8.02 -7.48
N ASP A 62 3.42 -6.84 -8.10
CA ASP A 62 4.57 -5.98 -7.87
C ASP A 62 4.34 -5.07 -6.66
N TYR A 63 5.19 -5.16 -5.64
CA TYR A 63 5.12 -4.31 -4.45
C TYR A 63 5.50 -2.86 -4.74
N CYS A 64 4.57 -1.91 -4.56
CA CYS A 64 4.81 -0.48 -4.81
C CYS A 64 5.47 0.19 -3.59
N GLY A 65 4.92 -0.05 -2.40
CA GLY A 65 5.39 0.57 -1.15
C GLY A 65 4.33 0.60 -0.06
N ASP A 66 4.71 1.15 1.08
CA ASP A 66 3.82 1.37 2.22
C ASP A 66 3.18 2.78 2.18
N TYR A 67 2.56 3.19 3.30
CA TYR A 67 1.97 4.52 3.40
C TYR A 67 3.01 5.64 3.29
N GLU A 68 4.18 5.46 3.90
CA GLU A 68 5.25 6.45 3.92
C GLU A 68 5.81 6.68 2.51
N ASP A 69 6.02 5.60 1.77
CA ASP A 69 6.43 5.66 0.36
C ASP A 69 5.39 6.38 -0.50
N PHE A 70 4.10 6.05 -0.32
CA PHE A 70 3.01 6.73 -1.00
C PHE A 70 2.96 8.23 -0.67
N PHE A 71 3.11 8.57 0.61
CA PHE A 71 3.12 9.97 1.06
C PHE A 71 4.29 10.74 0.43
N GLN A 72 5.49 10.17 0.43
CA GLN A 72 6.65 10.77 -0.23
C GLN A 72 6.42 10.96 -1.74
N SER A 73 5.77 9.99 -2.40
CA SER A 73 5.41 10.12 -3.82
C SER A 73 4.41 11.25 -4.07
N LYS A 74 3.48 11.52 -3.13
CA LYS A 74 2.58 12.67 -3.20
C LYS A 74 3.33 13.99 -3.08
N GLU A 75 4.24 14.13 -2.12
CA GLU A 75 5.04 15.35 -1.92
C GLU A 75 5.90 15.68 -3.14
N THR A 76 6.31 14.65 -3.88
CA THR A 76 7.13 14.77 -5.10
C THR A 76 6.32 14.73 -6.40
N ASN A 77 4.99 14.67 -6.34
CA ASN A 77 4.09 14.52 -7.49
C ASN A 77 4.44 13.33 -8.41
N THR A 78 4.96 12.25 -7.84
CA THR A 78 5.40 11.04 -8.57
C THR A 78 4.48 9.83 -8.33
N VAL A 79 3.27 10.05 -7.83
CA VAL A 79 2.35 8.98 -7.41
C VAL A 79 2.03 7.98 -8.52
N PHE A 80 1.82 8.43 -9.76
CA PHE A 80 1.55 7.52 -10.88
C PHE A 80 2.73 6.58 -11.14
N SER A 81 3.96 7.10 -11.11
CA SER A 81 5.18 6.29 -11.22
C SER A 81 5.32 5.33 -10.04
N PHE A 82 5.04 5.79 -8.81
CA PHE A 82 5.04 4.96 -7.60
C PHE A 82 4.06 3.79 -7.72
N LEU A 83 2.86 4.04 -8.24
CA LEU A 83 1.83 3.03 -8.47
C LEU A 83 2.11 2.16 -9.72
N ARG A 84 3.23 2.38 -10.42
CA ARG A 84 3.57 1.73 -11.70
C ARG A 84 2.49 1.92 -12.78
N LEU A 85 1.81 3.06 -12.77
CA LEU A 85 0.81 3.41 -13.77
C LEU A 85 1.45 4.22 -14.91
N PRO A 86 0.92 4.10 -16.15
CA PRO A 86 1.30 5.02 -17.21
C PRO A 86 0.92 6.46 -16.83
N GLN A 87 1.77 7.42 -17.21
CA GLN A 87 1.54 8.85 -17.02
C GLN A 87 0.67 9.43 -18.14
#